data_AF-A0A659SFW3-F1
#
_entry.id   AF-A0A659SFW3-F1
#
_cell.length_a   1.000
_cell.length_b   1.000
_cell.length_c   1.000
_cell.angle_alpha   90.00
_cell.angle_beta   90.00
_cell.angle_gamma   90.00
#
_symmetry.space_group_name_H-M   'P 1'
#
loop_
_entity.id
_entity.type
_entity.pdbx_description
1 polymer ?
#
loop_
_entity_poly.entity_id
_entity_poly.type
_entity_poly.pdbx_seq_one_letter_code
_entity_poly.pdbx_strand_id
1 'polypeptide(L)'
;EDHAAPSSPQQFGAAKANLSSRCQNCTWRFACHGGCPKHRICMDGGERQNYLCKGYLEFFQHVTPYMNVMRQLLLNQRPAAHITRIVDMIADDVRQ
;
A
#
# COMPACT_ATOMS: atom_id res chain seq x y z
N GLU A 1 26.04 -8.70 3.44
CA GLU A 1 25.71 -9.84 2.55
C GLU A 1 24.79 -9.37 1.44
N ASP A 2 25.08 -9.82 0.23
CA ASP A 2 24.69 -9.24 -1.06
C ASP A 2 23.18 -9.09 -1.29
N HIS A 3 22.72 -7.84 -1.38
CA HIS A 3 21.39 -7.49 -1.89
C HIS A 3 21.43 -7.26 -3.41
N ALA A 4 22.14 -8.15 -4.13
CA ALA A 4 22.26 -8.06 -5.58
C ALA A 4 20.87 -8.08 -6.22
N ALA A 5 20.61 -7.12 -7.10
CA ALA A 5 19.36 -7.08 -7.85
C ALA A 5 19.28 -8.33 -8.75
N PRO A 6 18.11 -9.00 -8.86
CA PRO A 6 17.96 -10.16 -9.74
C PRO A 6 18.31 -9.81 -11.18
N SER A 7 19.07 -10.70 -11.84
CA SER A 7 19.70 -10.43 -13.14
C SER A 7 18.76 -10.65 -14.33
N SER A 8 17.55 -11.18 -14.11
CA SER A 8 16.54 -11.36 -15.16
C SER A 8 15.13 -10.93 -14.73
N PRO A 9 14.27 -10.53 -15.69
CA PRO A 9 12.86 -10.22 -15.42
C PRO A 9 12.10 -11.38 -14.75
N GLN A 10 12.40 -12.63 -15.12
CA GLN A 10 11.77 -13.82 -14.54
C GLN A 10 12.14 -13.96 -13.05
N GLN A 11 13.42 -13.81 -12.72
CA GLN A 11 13.89 -13.85 -11.33
C GLN A 11 13.31 -12.69 -10.50
N PHE A 12 13.24 -11.49 -11.08
CA PHE A 12 12.59 -10.35 -10.44
C PHE A 12 11.10 -10.61 -10.17
N GLY A 13 10.39 -11.19 -11.14
CA GLY A 13 8.99 -11.58 -10.98
C GLY A 13 8.80 -12.59 -9.84
N ALA A 14 9.61 -13.64 -9.80
CA ALA A 14 9.60 -14.63 -8.73
C ALA A 14 9.90 -14.01 -7.36
N ALA A 15 10.90 -13.12 -7.28
CA ALA A 15 11.22 -12.39 -6.05
C ALA A 15 10.07 -11.47 -5.58
N LYS A 16 9.37 -10.80 -6.51
CA LYS A 16 8.18 -10.01 -6.17
C LYS A 16 7.06 -10.88 -5.59
N ALA A 17 6.82 -12.05 -6.19
CA ALA A 17 5.77 -12.99 -5.78
C ALA A 17 6.05 -13.67 -4.43
N ASN A 18 7.33 -13.83 -4.05
CA ASN A 18 7.73 -14.38 -2.77
C ASN A 18 7.45 -13.39 -1.62
N LEU A 19 6.25 -13.47 -1.04
CA LEU A 19 5.77 -12.60 0.04
C LEU A 19 5.70 -13.37 1.36
N SER A 20 6.01 -12.67 2.45
CA SER A 20 5.82 -13.13 3.82
C SER A 20 4.34 -13.41 4.14
N SER A 21 4.04 -14.27 5.12
CA SER A 21 2.66 -14.60 5.49
C SER A 21 1.90 -13.35 5.94
N ARG A 22 2.56 -12.43 6.66
CA ARG A 22 1.96 -11.14 7.02
C ARG A 22 1.58 -10.31 5.78
N CYS A 23 2.46 -10.21 4.80
CA CYS A 23 2.16 -9.46 3.58
C CYS A 23 1.07 -10.16 2.75
N GLN A 24 1.03 -11.49 2.77
CA GLN A 24 0.00 -12.24 2.06
C GLN A 24 -1.40 -11.97 2.59
N ASN A 25 -1.53 -11.78 3.91
CA ASN A 25 -2.78 -11.51 4.63
C ASN A 25 -3.05 -10.01 4.87
N CYS A 26 -2.24 -9.11 4.31
CA CYS A 26 -2.39 -7.66 4.52
C CYS A 26 -3.57 -7.09 3.73
N THR A 27 -4.44 -6.32 4.39
CA THR A 27 -5.57 -5.59 3.77
C THR A 27 -5.13 -4.71 2.58
N TRP A 28 -3.92 -4.13 2.66
CA TRP A 28 -3.37 -3.24 1.63
C TRP A 28 -2.44 -3.95 0.62
N ARG A 29 -2.44 -5.29 0.59
CA ARG A 29 -1.58 -6.06 -0.35
C ARG A 29 -1.83 -5.68 -1.80
N PHE A 30 -3.09 -5.41 -2.17
CA PHE A 30 -3.45 -5.02 -3.54
C PHE A 30 -2.81 -3.69 -3.98
N ALA A 31 -2.44 -2.81 -3.04
CA ALA A 31 -1.86 -1.51 -3.35
C ALA A 31 -0.33 -1.57 -3.41
N CYS A 32 0.31 -2.27 -2.46
CA CYS A 32 1.78 -2.26 -2.35
C CYS A 32 2.47 -3.52 -2.86
N HIS A 33 1.79 -4.68 -2.88
CA HIS A 33 2.34 -5.99 -3.21
C HIS A 33 3.67 -6.32 -2.48
N GLY A 34 3.82 -5.89 -1.22
CA GLY A 34 5.04 -6.08 -0.43
C GLY A 34 6.23 -5.21 -0.87
N GLY A 35 5.99 -4.21 -1.72
CA GLY A 35 6.98 -3.27 -2.22
C GLY A 35 8.09 -3.91 -3.06
N CYS A 36 9.14 -3.14 -3.31
CA CYS A 36 10.32 -3.61 -4.02
C CYS A 36 11.04 -4.71 -3.22
N PRO A 37 11.34 -5.89 -3.81
CA PRO A 37 12.09 -6.96 -3.13
C PRO A 37 13.42 -6.49 -2.54
N LYS A 38 14.15 -5.60 -3.24
CA LYS A 38 15.41 -5.01 -2.77
C LYS A 38 15.28 -4.30 -1.41
N HIS A 39 14.11 -3.76 -1.10
CA HIS A 39 13.86 -3.02 0.14
C HIS A 39 13.22 -3.88 1.23
N ARG A 40 13.11 -5.20 1.04
CA ARG A 40 12.61 -6.15 2.05
C ARG A 40 13.73 -6.55 3.02
N ILE A 41 14.27 -5.56 3.71
CA ILE A 41 15.49 -5.67 4.53
C ILE A 41 15.23 -5.59 6.03
N CYS A 42 14.02 -5.20 6.43
CA CYS A 42 13.66 -5.07 7.83
C CYS A 42 13.13 -6.43 8.35
N MET A 43 13.66 -6.91 9.48
CA MET A 43 13.11 -8.09 10.15
C MET A 43 12.06 -7.65 11.17
N ASP A 44 10.84 -8.14 11.02
CA ASP A 44 9.73 -7.85 11.93
C ASP A 44 8.89 -9.12 12.14
N GLY A 45 8.73 -9.55 13.39
CA GLY A 45 8.04 -10.80 13.73
C GLY A 45 8.67 -12.06 13.11
N GLY A 46 9.98 -12.05 12.84
CA GLY A 46 10.70 -13.16 12.19
C GLY A 46 10.56 -13.21 10.66
N GLU A 47 9.85 -12.27 10.05
CA GLU A 47 9.67 -12.18 8.61
C GLU A 47 10.37 -10.94 8.04
N ARG A 48 10.97 -11.08 6.84
CA ARG A 48 11.49 -9.91 6.10
C ARG A 48 10.34 -9.08 5.54
N GLN A 49 10.29 -7.82 5.91
CA GLN A 49 9.32 -6.84 5.44
C GLN A 49 10.00 -5.70 4.69
N ASN A 50 9.23 -5.04 3.84
CA ASN A 50 9.67 -3.80 3.21
C ASN A 50 10.00 -2.76 4.31
N TYR A 51 11.12 -2.05 4.17
CA TYR A 51 11.53 -1.00 5.11
C TYR A 51 10.42 0.05 5.36
N LEU A 52 9.63 0.36 4.33
CA LEU A 52 8.52 1.33 4.41
C LEU A 52 7.18 0.69 4.80
N CYS A 53 7.14 -0.58 5.19
CA CYS A 53 5.88 -1.29 5.44
C CYS A 53 5.01 -0.58 6.48
N LYS A 54 5.57 -0.14 7.62
CA LYS A 54 4.82 0.59 8.64
C LYS A 54 4.25 1.91 8.12
N GLY A 55 5.08 2.70 7.42
CA GLY A 55 4.64 3.96 6.81
C GLY A 55 3.55 3.75 5.76
N TYR A 56 3.62 2.68 4.96
CA TYR A 56 2.55 2.31 4.04
C TYR A 56 1.24 1.96 4.74
N LEU A 57 1.30 1.23 5.86
CA LEU A 57 0.09 0.90 6.62
C LEU A 57 -0.59 2.18 7.14
N GLU A 58 0.18 3.09 7.73
CA GLU A 58 -0.32 4.38 8.23
C GLU A 58 -0.87 5.25 7.09
N PHE A 59 -0.13 5.36 5.98
CA PHE A 59 -0.56 6.11 4.80
C PHE A 59 -1.86 5.56 4.23
N PHE A 60 -1.95 4.26 3.97
CA PHE A 60 -3.15 3.67 3.38
C PHE A 60 -4.34 3.76 4.32
N GLN A 61 -4.15 3.56 5.62
CA GLN A 61 -5.21 3.79 6.60
C GLN A 61 -5.73 5.24 6.53
N HIS A 62 -4.83 6.22 6.46
CA HIS A 62 -5.20 7.63 6.39
C HIS A 62 -5.92 8.01 5.09
N VAL A 63 -5.42 7.58 3.93
CA VAL A 63 -5.97 8.04 2.64
C VAL A 63 -7.21 7.26 2.18
N THR A 64 -7.46 6.08 2.73
CA THR A 64 -8.56 5.20 2.28
C THR A 64 -9.93 5.87 2.29
N PRO A 65 -10.36 6.58 3.35
CA PRO A 65 -11.67 7.24 3.38
C PRO A 65 -11.83 8.23 2.21
N TYR A 66 -10.79 9.03 1.94
CA TYR A 66 -10.73 9.98 0.84
C TYR A 66 -10.76 9.30 -0.53
N MET A 67 -9.97 8.23 -0.69
CA MET A 67 -9.94 7.44 -1.94
C MET A 67 -11.28 6.76 -2.22
N ASN A 68 -11.98 6.29 -1.18
CA ASN A 68 -13.32 5.74 -1.31
C ASN A 68 -14.32 6.79 -1.79
N VAL A 69 -14.27 8.02 -1.25
CA VAL A 69 -15.12 9.10 -1.74
C VAL A 69 -14.80 9.48 -3.19
N MET A 70 -13.52 9.60 -3.55
CA MET A 70 -13.13 9.83 -4.94
C MET A 70 -13.65 8.73 -5.88
N ARG A 71 -13.57 7.46 -5.46
CA ARG A 71 -14.15 6.34 -6.19
C ARG A 71 -15.66 6.50 -6.37
N GLN A 72 -16.39 6.87 -5.31
CA GLN A 72 -17.84 7.07 -5.40
C GLN A 72 -18.19 8.23 -6.35
N LEU A 73 -17.43 9.32 -6.36
CA LEU A 73 -17.63 10.42 -7.31
C LEU A 73 -17.49 9.93 -8.76
N LEU A 74 -16.42 9.19 -9.05
CA LEU A 74 -16.18 8.65 -10.39
C LEU A 74 -17.27 7.67 -10.83
N LEU A 75 -17.74 6.79 -9.94
CA LEU A 75 -18.85 5.88 -10.22
C LEU A 75 -20.16 6.62 -10.53
N ASN A 76 -20.35 7.80 -9.94
CA ASN A 76 -21.49 8.69 -10.21
C ASN A 76 -21.22 9.68 -11.36
N GLN A 77 -20.20 9.45 -12.18
CA GLN A 77 -19.81 10.31 -13.31
C GLN A 77 -19.54 11.77 -12.92
N ARG A 78 -19.04 11.97 -11.69
CA ARG A 78 -18.61 13.28 -11.18
C ARG A 78 -17.08 13.34 -11.13
N PRO A 79 -16.46 14.51 -11.38
CA PRO A 79 -15.03 14.70 -11.21
C PRO A 79 -14.57 14.34 -9.79
N ALA A 80 -13.50 13.53 -9.67
CA ALA A 80 -12.90 13.19 -8.38
C ALA A 80 -12.45 14.43 -7.59
N ALA A 81 -12.04 15.51 -8.28
CA ALA A 81 -11.66 16.79 -7.68
C ALA A 81 -12.77 17.43 -6.83
N HIS A 82 -14.03 17.04 -7.01
CA HIS A 82 -15.12 17.48 -6.14
C HIS A 82 -14.98 17.03 -4.68
N ILE A 83 -14.07 16.10 -4.37
CA ILE A 83 -13.71 15.76 -2.98
C ILE A 83 -13.31 17.00 -2.16
N THR A 84 -12.68 18.00 -2.79
CA THR A 84 -12.28 19.25 -2.14
C THR A 84 -13.44 20.00 -1.49
N ARG A 85 -14.68 19.78 -1.93
CA ARG A 85 -15.88 20.41 -1.36
C ARG A 85 -16.36 19.75 -0.06
N ILE A 86 -15.89 18.53 0.23
CA ILE A 86 -16.36 17.70 1.34
C ILE A 86 -15.19 17.11 2.15
N VAL A 87 -13.96 17.59 1.92
CA VAL A 87 -12.75 17.03 2.54
C VAL A 87 -12.77 17.15 4.06
N ASP A 88 -13.30 18.26 4.59
CA ASP A 88 -13.40 18.50 6.02
C ASP A 88 -14.39 17.53 6.68
N MET A 89 -15.51 17.24 6.01
CA MET A 89 -16.50 16.27 6.49
C MET A 89 -15.90 14.86 6.59
N ILE A 90 -15.12 14.45 5.59
CA ILE A 90 -14.41 13.16 5.62
C ILE A 90 -13.40 13.14 6.76
N ALA A 91 -12.68 14.24 6.98
CA ALA A 91 -11.68 14.34 8.03
C ALA A 91 -12.29 14.27 9.44
N ASP A 92 -13.48 14.85 9.63
CA ASP A 92 -14.24 14.76 10.88
C ASP A 92 -14.70 13.33 11.17
N ASP A 93 -15.24 12.62 10.17
CA ASP A 93 -15.68 11.23 10.31
C ASP A 93 -14.54 10.27 10.70
N VAL A 94 -13.31 10.54 10.26
CA VAL A 94 -12.13 9.70 10.55
C VAL A 94 -11.57 9.96 11.95
N ARG A 95 -11.85 11.13 12.54
CA ARG A 95 -11.36 11.51 13.87
C ARG A 95 -12.22 10.98 15.03
N GLN A 96 -13.46 10.57 14.74
CA GLN A 96 -14.40 9.99 15.70
C GLN A 96 -14.16 8.48 15.86
#